data_AF-A0A5C6U3I2-F1
#
_entry.id   AF-A0A5C6U3I2-F1
#
_cell.length_a   1.000
_cell.length_b   1.000
_cell.length_c   1.000
_cell.angle_alpha   90.00
_cell.angle_beta   90.00
_cell.angle_gamma   90.00
#
_symmetry.space_group_name_H-M   'P 1'
#
loop_
_entity.id
_entity.type
_entity.pdbx_description
1 polymer ?
#
loop_
_entity_poly.entity_id
_entity_poly.type
_entity_poly.pdbx_seq_one_letter_code
_entity_poly.pdbx_strand_id
1 'polypeptide(L)'
;MEWLRRAPLDEAAERSTPLPVLRLKHLLNVLQRHEPHRLAVGALLARFWREVDTVALFADFGFSPRMNFFGELGQRLRLRLLPITPETQDLGELFALFFPSERDAQWLAAIDDDTLARLVEALGPVFAQGREWREPLIDGIAYPAAAVRASGHSAALRQRISAELLADDPFRQLASAAERLGERARAGENAALLQEAQYLRALLDACRRAAASVRTHLEAYGVSVDIVFEVDQLHARCDRIEALLNTLLAPQPGRELLRLIAELAQQAQARRGIRSLFARHYSLLARKVAERSAATGEHYITRNRSEYGQM
;
A
#
# COMPACT_ATOMS: atom_id res chain seq x y z
N MET A 1 -1.01 -12.24 18.03
CA MET A 1 -2.14 -11.80 17.18
C MET A 1 -3.31 -12.79 17.18
N GLU A 2 -3.11 -14.11 17.10
CA GLU A 2 -4.24 -15.07 17.11
C GLU A 2 -5.14 -14.96 18.36
N TRP A 3 -4.55 -14.65 19.53
CA TRP A 3 -5.31 -14.40 20.75
C TRP A 3 -6.22 -13.17 20.65
N LEU A 4 -5.94 -12.17 19.80
CA LEU A 4 -6.89 -11.06 19.57
C LEU A 4 -8.09 -11.49 18.71
N ARG A 5 -7.94 -12.55 17.89
CA ARG A 5 -8.92 -12.97 16.87
C ARG A 5 -9.82 -14.14 17.26
N ARG A 6 -9.30 -15.16 17.95
CA ARG A 6 -10.05 -16.41 18.18
C ARG A 6 -11.12 -16.25 19.26
N ALA A 7 -12.38 -16.03 18.89
CA ALA A 7 -13.49 -16.22 19.82
C ALA A 7 -13.51 -17.69 20.33
N PRO A 8 -13.95 -17.97 21.58
CA PRO A 8 -14.58 -19.26 21.83
C PRO A 8 -15.74 -19.41 20.84
N LEU A 9 -15.93 -20.61 20.30
CA LEU A 9 -17.12 -20.96 19.54
C LEU A 9 -18.34 -20.65 20.43
N ASP A 10 -19.35 -20.02 19.83
CA ASP A 10 -20.59 -19.51 20.43
C ASP A 10 -20.59 -18.00 20.77
N GLU A 11 -21.65 -17.32 20.31
CA GLU A 11 -21.92 -15.88 20.33
C GLU A 11 -21.39 -15.03 19.15
N ALA A 12 -21.78 -15.42 17.94
CA ALA A 12 -21.94 -14.49 16.82
C ALA A 12 -23.27 -13.70 16.93
N ALA A 13 -23.50 -13.05 18.08
CA ALA A 13 -24.51 -12.00 18.18
C ALA A 13 -23.87 -10.65 17.81
N GLU A 14 -24.62 -9.78 17.13
CA GLU A 14 -24.23 -8.44 16.70
C GLU A 14 -23.67 -7.60 17.87
N ARG A 15 -22.36 -7.70 18.12
CA ARG A 15 -21.65 -6.81 19.03
C ARG A 15 -21.27 -5.55 18.24
N SER A 16 -21.71 -4.38 18.71
CA SER A 16 -21.35 -3.06 18.14
C SER A 16 -19.83 -2.83 18.08
N THR A 17 -19.06 -3.47 18.95
CA THR A 17 -17.60 -3.34 19.01
C THR A 17 -16.94 -4.66 18.63
N PRO A 18 -16.02 -4.68 17.63
CA PRO A 18 -15.33 -5.90 17.23
C PRO A 18 -14.58 -6.56 18.39
N LEU A 19 -14.63 -7.91 18.48
CA LEU A 19 -13.95 -8.68 19.53
C LEU A 19 -12.44 -8.35 19.68
N PRO A 20 -11.66 -8.16 18.59
CA PRO A 20 -10.26 -7.74 18.71
C PRO A 20 -10.07 -6.43 19.48
N VAL A 21 -10.98 -5.46 19.31
CA VAL A 21 -10.96 -4.18 20.04
C VAL A 21 -11.25 -4.39 21.53
N LEU A 22 -12.22 -5.25 21.87
CA LEU A 22 -12.51 -5.60 23.27
C LEU A 22 -11.31 -6.26 23.95
N ARG A 23 -10.63 -7.18 23.26
CA ARG A 23 -9.42 -7.85 23.78
C ARG A 23 -8.24 -6.91 23.89
N LEU A 24 -8.08 -5.98 22.96
CA LEU A 24 -7.10 -4.91 23.05
C LEU A 24 -7.34 -4.05 24.28
N LYS A 25 -8.58 -3.61 24.52
CA LYS A 25 -8.95 -2.87 25.74
C LYS A 25 -8.63 -3.66 27.01
N HIS A 26 -8.92 -4.96 27.02
CA HIS A 26 -8.59 -5.83 28.15
C HIS A 26 -7.08 -5.95 28.37
N LEU A 27 -6.30 -6.17 27.31
CA LEU A 27 -4.83 -6.20 27.39
C LEU A 27 -4.27 -4.89 27.95
N LEU A 28 -4.76 -3.74 27.46
CA LEU A 28 -4.35 -2.43 27.96
C LEU A 28 -4.69 -2.24 29.44
N ASN A 29 -5.86 -2.71 29.90
CA ASN A 29 -6.20 -2.71 31.33
C ASN A 29 -5.20 -3.51 32.17
N VAL A 30 -4.75 -4.68 31.67
CA VAL A 30 -3.75 -5.51 32.37
C VAL A 30 -2.40 -4.80 32.39
N LEU A 31 -1.93 -4.27 31.26
CA LEU A 31 -0.64 -3.57 31.20
C LEU A 31 -0.61 -2.32 32.07
N GLN A 32 -1.70 -1.55 32.13
CA GLN A 32 -1.80 -0.37 33.00
C GLN A 32 -1.78 -0.70 34.50
N ARG A 33 -2.20 -1.91 34.89
CA ARG A 33 -2.22 -2.36 36.29
C ARG A 33 -0.95 -3.08 36.72
N HIS A 34 -0.10 -3.49 35.77
CA HIS A 34 1.09 -4.30 36.03
C HIS A 34 2.33 -3.72 35.34
N GLU A 35 3.02 -2.82 36.04
CA GLU A 35 4.22 -2.13 35.54
C GLU A 35 5.29 -3.06 34.94
N PRO A 36 5.66 -4.19 35.57
CA PRO A 36 6.69 -5.07 35.01
C PRO A 36 6.27 -5.67 33.66
N HIS A 37 4.99 -6.00 33.47
CA HIS A 37 4.48 -6.50 32.20
C HIS A 37 4.48 -5.41 31.13
N ARG A 38 4.11 -4.18 31.50
CA ARG A 38 4.17 -3.03 30.59
C ARG A 38 5.59 -2.80 30.08
N LEU A 39 6.57 -2.78 30.97
CA LEU A 39 7.98 -2.62 30.61
C LEU A 39 8.49 -3.76 29.72
N ALA A 40 8.15 -5.02 30.07
CA ALA A 40 8.57 -6.18 29.28
C ALA A 40 7.97 -6.17 27.86
N VAL A 41 6.67 -5.89 27.74
CA VAL A 41 5.98 -5.78 26.44
C VAL A 41 6.52 -4.61 25.62
N GLY A 42 6.71 -3.45 26.25
CA GLY A 42 7.30 -2.29 25.60
C GLY A 42 8.70 -2.61 25.06
N ALA A 43 9.58 -3.18 25.89
CA ALA A 43 10.94 -3.54 25.49
C ALA A 43 10.97 -4.54 24.32
N LEU A 44 10.08 -5.54 24.34
CA LEU A 44 9.93 -6.49 23.24
C LEU A 44 9.53 -5.78 21.93
N LEU A 45 8.57 -4.86 22.00
CA LEU A 45 8.05 -4.15 20.85
C LEU A 45 9.07 -3.13 20.29
N ALA A 46 9.82 -2.42 21.14
CA ALA A 46 10.92 -1.57 20.67
C ALA A 46 12.07 -2.37 20.08
N ARG A 47 12.40 -3.53 20.64
CA ARG A 47 13.37 -4.44 20.02
C ARG A 47 12.90 -4.89 18.65
N PHE A 48 11.65 -5.34 18.55
CA PHE A 48 11.03 -5.72 17.28
C PHE A 48 11.12 -4.59 16.24
N TRP A 49 10.82 -3.35 16.62
CA TRP A 49 10.88 -2.21 15.71
C TRP A 49 12.29 -1.85 15.24
N ARG A 50 13.31 -2.08 16.07
CA ARG A 50 14.72 -1.83 15.71
C ARG A 50 15.34 -2.96 14.88
N GLU A 51 14.93 -4.20 15.12
CA GLU A 51 15.54 -5.39 14.49
C GLU A 51 14.82 -5.83 13.21
N VAL A 52 13.56 -5.44 13.02
CA VAL A 52 12.76 -5.81 11.85
C VAL A 52 12.83 -4.69 10.81
N ASP A 53 13.02 -5.07 9.55
CA ASP A 53 13.03 -4.16 8.41
C ASP A 53 11.62 -3.57 8.20
N THR A 54 11.42 -2.40 8.80
CA THR A 54 10.20 -1.60 8.68
C THR A 54 10.08 -0.91 7.32
N VAL A 55 11.21 -0.72 6.62
CA VAL A 55 11.23 -0.16 5.26
C VAL A 55 10.57 -1.13 4.30
N ALA A 56 10.78 -2.44 4.44
CA ALA A 56 10.05 -3.45 3.67
C ALA A 56 8.52 -3.31 3.78
N LEU A 57 7.98 -2.88 4.94
CA LEU A 57 6.55 -2.61 5.08
C LEU A 57 6.13 -1.30 4.41
N PHE A 58 6.87 -0.21 4.64
CA PHE A 58 6.43 1.12 4.17
C PHE A 58 6.76 1.38 2.70
N ALA A 59 7.91 0.90 2.22
CA ALA A 59 8.38 1.11 0.86
C ALA A 59 7.90 0.03 -0.11
N ASP A 60 7.97 -1.26 0.27
CA ASP A 60 7.86 -2.37 -0.70
C ASP A 60 6.56 -3.17 -0.59
N PHE A 61 6.04 -3.33 0.63
CA PHE A 61 4.83 -4.09 0.85
C PHE A 61 3.67 -3.52 0.04
N GLY A 62 2.95 -4.38 -0.66
CA GLY A 62 1.87 -3.94 -1.53
C GLY A 62 2.31 -3.59 -2.96
N PHE A 63 3.61 -3.64 -3.27
CA PHE A 63 4.14 -3.48 -4.64
C PHE A 63 4.72 -4.77 -5.22
N SER A 64 4.74 -4.83 -6.56
CA SER A 64 5.36 -5.94 -7.26
C SER A 64 6.86 -5.68 -7.41
N PRO A 65 7.75 -6.62 -7.03
CA PRO A 65 9.20 -6.44 -7.14
C PRO A 65 9.66 -6.30 -8.59
N ARG A 66 8.91 -6.90 -9.52
CA ARG A 66 9.10 -6.77 -10.95
C ARG A 66 7.95 -5.95 -11.50
N MET A 67 8.23 -4.93 -12.29
CA MET A 67 7.22 -4.10 -12.95
C MET A 67 6.58 -4.86 -14.12
N ASN A 68 6.06 -6.07 -13.87
CA ASN A 68 5.42 -6.90 -14.87
C ASN A 68 4.21 -7.65 -14.29
N PHE A 69 3.16 -7.75 -15.10
CA PHE A 69 1.91 -8.37 -14.66
C PHE A 69 2.08 -9.86 -14.36
N PHE A 70 2.79 -10.58 -15.22
CA PHE A 70 2.96 -12.03 -15.09
C PHE A 70 3.83 -12.42 -13.89
N GLY A 71 4.78 -11.58 -13.48
CA GLY A 71 5.54 -11.78 -12.25
C GLY A 71 4.65 -11.64 -11.01
N GLU A 72 3.80 -10.61 -10.96
CA GLU A 72 2.80 -10.43 -9.90
C GLU A 72 1.83 -11.62 -9.83
N LEU A 73 1.32 -12.09 -10.98
CA LEU A 73 0.43 -13.26 -11.04
C LEU A 73 1.12 -14.51 -10.48
N GLY A 74 2.37 -14.78 -10.90
CA GLY A 74 3.16 -15.88 -10.40
C GLY A 74 3.41 -15.79 -8.89
N GLN A 75 3.69 -14.59 -8.37
CA GLN A 75 3.87 -14.35 -6.94
C GLN A 75 2.58 -14.64 -6.15
N ARG A 76 1.42 -14.18 -6.64
CA ARG A 76 0.11 -14.45 -6.00
C ARG A 76 -0.24 -15.94 -6.00
N LEU A 77 0.05 -16.65 -7.09
CA LEU A 77 -0.10 -18.09 -7.17
C LEU A 77 0.81 -18.80 -6.15
N ARG A 78 2.08 -18.38 -6.05
CA ARG A 78 3.03 -18.92 -5.07
C ARG A 78 2.53 -18.73 -3.63
N LEU A 79 2.08 -17.54 -3.27
CA LEU A 79 1.54 -17.24 -1.94
C LEU A 79 0.26 -18.01 -1.61
N ARG A 80 -0.48 -18.47 -2.62
CA ARG A 80 -1.67 -19.30 -2.44
C ARG A 80 -1.34 -20.79 -2.29
N LEU A 81 -0.22 -21.24 -2.84
CA LEU A 81 0.16 -22.66 -2.92
C LEU A 81 1.21 -23.08 -1.88
N LEU A 82 2.08 -22.15 -1.46
CA LEU A 82 3.17 -22.45 -0.54
C LEU A 82 2.90 -21.86 0.86
N PRO A 83 3.21 -22.60 1.94
CA PRO A 83 3.20 -22.05 3.28
C PRO A 83 4.27 -20.96 3.42
N ILE A 84 3.91 -19.85 4.05
CA ILE A 84 4.84 -18.77 4.37
C ILE A 84 5.58 -19.15 5.67
N THR A 85 6.90 -19.05 5.66
CA THR A 85 7.74 -19.30 6.83
C THR A 85 7.95 -18.00 7.63
N PRO A 86 7.79 -18.00 8.96
CA PRO A 86 7.96 -16.81 9.79
C PRO A 86 9.43 -16.45 10.09
N GLU A 87 10.40 -17.20 9.57
CA GLU A 87 11.83 -16.94 9.71
C GLU A 87 12.27 -15.82 8.76
N THR A 88 11.87 -14.59 9.06
CA THR A 88 12.18 -13.42 8.25
C THR A 88 12.30 -12.18 9.13
N GLN A 89 13.18 -11.27 8.72
CA GLN A 89 13.30 -9.92 9.30
C GLN A 89 12.48 -8.90 8.49
N ASP A 90 11.81 -9.33 7.41
CA ASP A 90 10.97 -8.48 6.57
C ASP A 90 9.62 -8.21 7.26
N LEU A 91 9.36 -6.96 7.65
CA LEU A 91 8.10 -6.62 8.30
C LEU A 91 6.91 -6.80 7.35
N GLY A 92 7.07 -6.61 6.04
CA GLY A 92 6.02 -6.86 5.05
C GLY A 92 5.57 -8.32 5.03
N GLU A 93 6.49 -9.27 5.08
CA GLU A 93 6.17 -10.70 5.17
C GLU A 93 5.47 -11.04 6.50
N LEU A 94 6.01 -10.54 7.62
CA LEU A 94 5.39 -10.70 8.94
C LEU A 94 4.02 -10.03 9.02
N PHE A 95 3.83 -8.88 8.36
CA PHE A 95 2.57 -8.15 8.34
C PHE A 95 1.46 -8.94 7.66
N ALA A 96 1.76 -9.62 6.55
CA ALA A 96 0.81 -10.50 5.88
C ALA A 96 0.40 -11.71 6.76
N LEU A 97 1.29 -12.19 7.64
CA LEU A 97 0.99 -13.21 8.63
C LEU A 97 0.18 -12.64 9.80
N PHE A 98 0.52 -11.42 10.23
CA PHE A 98 -0.16 -10.74 11.31
C PHE A 98 -1.57 -10.35 10.95
N PHE A 99 -1.92 -10.06 9.69
CA PHE A 99 -3.26 -9.61 9.27
C PHE A 99 -3.82 -10.46 8.11
N PRO A 100 -4.22 -11.73 8.36
CA PRO A 100 -4.63 -12.66 7.34
C PRO A 100 -6.12 -12.57 6.94
N SER A 101 -6.94 -11.69 7.52
CA SER A 101 -8.37 -11.60 7.21
C SER A 101 -8.78 -10.21 6.71
N GLU A 102 -9.79 -10.15 5.82
CA GLU A 102 -10.46 -8.90 5.44
C GLU A 102 -11.07 -8.14 6.63
N ARG A 103 -11.46 -8.87 7.68
CA ARG A 103 -11.96 -8.29 8.93
C ARG A 103 -10.88 -7.53 9.70
N ASP A 104 -9.61 -7.71 9.35
CA ASP A 104 -8.50 -7.07 10.06
C ASP A 104 -8.50 -5.56 9.94
N ALA A 105 -8.67 -5.07 8.71
CA ALA A 105 -8.79 -3.65 8.48
C ALA A 105 -10.02 -3.04 9.16
N GLN A 106 -11.13 -3.79 9.24
CA GLN A 106 -12.37 -3.32 9.85
C GLN A 106 -12.20 -3.10 11.36
N TRP A 107 -11.58 -4.04 12.08
CA TRP A 107 -11.38 -3.85 13.51
C TRP A 107 -10.28 -2.83 13.83
N LEU A 108 -9.25 -2.71 12.99
CA LEU A 108 -8.23 -1.66 13.12
C LEU A 108 -8.85 -0.27 12.99
N ALA A 109 -9.73 -0.08 12.00
CA ALA A 109 -10.47 1.17 11.81
C ALA A 109 -11.46 1.46 12.96
N ALA A 110 -11.91 0.43 13.69
CA ALA A 110 -12.84 0.56 14.81
C ALA A 110 -12.16 0.92 16.15
N ILE A 111 -10.84 1.11 16.20
CA ILE A 111 -10.14 1.54 17.41
C ILE A 111 -10.43 3.03 17.66
N ASP A 112 -11.14 3.31 18.75
CA ASP A 112 -11.47 4.67 19.21
C ASP A 112 -10.24 5.45 19.75
N ASP A 113 -10.37 6.77 19.86
CA ASP A 113 -9.28 7.66 20.28
C ASP A 113 -8.80 7.38 21.71
N ASP A 114 -9.68 6.97 22.62
CA ASP A 114 -9.31 6.59 23.99
C ASP A 114 -8.40 5.36 23.99
N THR A 115 -8.80 4.31 23.27
CA THR A 115 -8.03 3.07 23.15
C THR A 115 -6.68 3.33 22.50
N LEU A 116 -6.65 4.17 21.46
CA LEU A 116 -5.42 4.56 20.79
C LEU A 116 -4.50 5.37 21.71
N ALA A 117 -5.01 6.36 22.43
CA ALA A 117 -4.24 7.14 23.38
C ALA A 117 -3.62 6.25 24.46
N ARG A 118 -4.38 5.30 24.99
CA ARG A 118 -3.91 4.32 25.98
C ARG A 118 -2.85 3.38 25.42
N LEU A 119 -2.94 2.99 24.15
CA LEU A 119 -1.92 2.20 23.46
C LEU A 119 -0.61 3.00 23.31
N VAL A 120 -0.72 4.25 22.87
CA VAL A 120 0.41 5.17 22.75
C VAL A 120 1.03 5.44 24.12
N GLU A 121 0.25 5.59 25.19
CA GLU A 121 0.79 5.79 26.53
C GLU A 121 1.49 4.52 27.06
N ALA A 122 0.89 3.35 26.87
CA ALA A 122 1.43 2.09 27.37
C ALA A 122 2.74 1.67 26.69
N LEU A 123 2.91 2.05 25.41
CA LEU A 123 4.05 1.64 24.59
C LEU A 123 5.00 2.79 24.25
N GLY A 124 4.49 4.01 24.22
CA GLY A 124 5.18 5.23 23.80
C GLY A 124 6.48 5.50 24.52
N PRO A 125 6.61 5.38 25.86
CA PRO A 125 7.88 5.60 26.55
C PRO A 125 9.04 4.75 26.05
N VAL A 126 8.75 3.58 25.47
CA VAL A 126 9.74 2.63 24.95
C VAL A 126 10.06 2.91 23.47
N PHE A 127 9.20 3.65 22.76
CA PHE A 127 9.34 4.07 21.37
C PHE A 127 9.68 5.56 21.17
N ALA A 128 9.49 6.39 22.20
CA ALA A 128 9.51 7.86 22.12
C ALA A 128 10.86 8.49 22.50
N GLN A 129 11.93 7.71 22.58
CA GLN A 129 13.27 8.26 22.79
C GLN A 129 13.79 8.83 21.45
N GLY A 130 13.30 10.02 21.06
CA GLY A 130 13.82 10.79 19.94
C GLY A 130 12.94 10.80 18.68
N ARG A 131 13.56 11.18 17.55
CA ARG A 131 12.92 11.27 16.22
C ARG A 131 13.10 10.00 15.39
N GLU A 132 13.63 8.93 15.98
CA GLU A 132 13.97 7.68 15.30
C GLU A 132 12.77 7.00 14.64
N TRP A 133 11.57 7.16 15.20
CA TRP A 133 10.32 6.67 14.60
C TRP A 133 10.01 7.27 13.22
N ARG A 134 10.61 8.42 12.89
CA ARG A 134 10.44 9.07 11.58
C ARG A 134 11.27 8.42 10.49
N GLU A 135 12.38 7.77 10.83
CA GLU A 135 13.32 7.23 9.85
C GLU A 135 12.66 6.22 8.89
N PRO A 136 11.88 5.23 9.37
CA PRO A 136 11.16 4.31 8.48
C PRO A 136 10.14 5.00 7.56
N LEU A 137 9.53 6.11 8.01
CA LEU A 137 8.60 6.88 7.19
C LEU A 137 9.33 7.69 6.11
N ILE A 138 10.50 8.25 6.45
CA ILE A 138 11.34 8.99 5.52
C ILE A 138 11.83 8.05 4.41
N ASP A 139 12.37 6.90 4.77
CA ASP A 139 12.83 5.89 3.81
C ASP A 139 11.65 5.34 2.99
N GLY A 140 10.51 5.10 3.66
CA GLY A 140 9.25 4.73 3.02
C GLY A 140 8.70 5.77 2.04
N ILE A 141 9.11 7.03 2.12
CA ILE A 141 8.77 8.08 1.14
C ILE A 141 9.80 8.11 0.01
N ALA A 142 11.08 8.08 0.35
CA ALA A 142 12.18 8.17 -0.60
C ALA A 142 12.21 7.00 -1.60
N TYR A 143 12.02 5.77 -1.12
CA TYR A 143 12.14 4.57 -1.94
C TYR A 143 11.03 4.46 -3.01
N PRO A 144 9.72 4.60 -2.67
CA PRO A 144 8.68 4.68 -3.68
C PRO A 144 8.84 5.88 -4.61
N ALA A 145 9.34 7.03 -4.14
CA ALA A 145 9.60 8.18 -5.00
C ALA A 145 10.69 7.88 -6.05
N ALA A 146 11.76 7.19 -5.66
CA ALA A 146 12.79 6.70 -6.58
C ALA A 146 12.23 5.68 -7.58
N ALA A 147 11.34 4.78 -7.14
CA ALA A 147 10.67 3.82 -8.02
C ALA A 147 9.68 4.50 -8.99
N VAL A 148 8.96 5.54 -8.56
CA VAL A 148 8.11 6.37 -9.42
C VAL A 148 8.95 7.08 -10.47
N ARG A 149 10.12 7.62 -10.10
CA ARG A 149 11.09 8.20 -11.04
C ARG A 149 11.51 7.18 -12.09
N ALA A 150 11.96 6.00 -11.66
CA ALA A 150 12.39 4.94 -12.58
C ALA A 150 11.26 4.52 -13.53
N SER A 151 10.04 4.42 -13.02
CA SER A 151 8.85 4.08 -13.83
C SER A 151 8.58 5.15 -14.89
N GLY A 152 8.51 6.43 -14.49
CA GLY A 152 8.23 7.55 -15.39
C GLY A 152 9.28 7.75 -16.48
N HIS A 153 10.54 7.36 -16.22
CA HIS A 153 11.63 7.45 -17.20
C HIS A 153 11.83 6.17 -18.03
N SER A 154 11.11 5.09 -17.73
CA SER A 154 11.12 3.88 -18.55
C SER A 154 10.75 4.20 -20.01
N ALA A 155 11.36 3.53 -20.98
CA ALA A 155 10.99 3.71 -22.39
C ALA A 155 9.51 3.37 -22.64
N ALA A 156 9.00 2.39 -21.89
CA ALA A 156 7.62 1.95 -21.89
C ALA A 156 6.63 3.09 -21.56
N LEU A 157 6.83 3.82 -20.48
CA LEU A 157 5.94 4.93 -20.11
C LEU A 157 6.31 6.23 -20.81
N ARG A 158 7.59 6.61 -20.86
CA ARG A 158 8.05 7.90 -21.38
C ARG A 158 7.58 8.20 -22.81
N GLN A 159 7.50 7.20 -23.68
CA GLN A 159 7.03 7.37 -25.07
C GLN A 159 5.51 7.60 -25.18
N ARG A 160 4.76 7.32 -24.11
CA ARG A 160 3.29 7.32 -24.07
C ARG A 160 2.72 8.42 -23.19
N ILE A 161 3.57 9.10 -22.41
CA ILE A 161 3.20 10.29 -21.63
C ILE A 161 3.25 11.50 -22.56
N SER A 162 2.31 12.44 -22.41
CA SER A 162 2.31 13.69 -23.18
C SER A 162 3.59 14.50 -22.93
N ALA A 163 4.18 15.06 -23.99
CA ALA A 163 5.42 15.82 -23.90
C ALA A 163 5.28 17.06 -22.99
N GLU A 164 4.11 17.70 -23.00
CA GLU A 164 3.79 18.87 -22.18
C GLU A 164 3.89 18.55 -20.68
N LEU A 165 3.38 17.38 -20.25
CA LEU A 165 3.45 16.94 -18.85
C LEU A 165 4.86 16.45 -18.44
N LEU A 166 5.75 16.18 -19.40
CA LEU A 166 7.15 15.84 -19.15
C LEU A 166 8.10 17.04 -19.19
N ALA A 167 7.64 18.21 -19.65
CA ALA A 167 8.50 19.37 -19.92
C ALA A 167 9.35 19.76 -18.70
N ASP A 168 8.75 19.75 -17.51
CA ASP A 168 9.44 20.08 -16.27
C ASP A 168 10.11 18.87 -15.58
N ASP A 169 9.96 17.66 -16.13
CA ASP A 169 10.46 16.41 -15.53
C ASP A 169 9.99 16.20 -14.06
N PRO A 170 8.66 16.10 -13.83
CA PRO A 170 8.09 15.96 -12.49
C PRO A 170 8.59 14.70 -11.76
N PHE A 171 8.91 13.64 -12.51
CA PHE A 171 9.42 12.37 -11.97
C PHE A 171 10.80 12.51 -11.31
N ARG A 172 11.72 13.24 -11.96
CA ARG A 172 13.02 13.55 -11.34
C ARG A 172 12.86 14.45 -10.12
N GLN A 173 12.05 15.50 -10.26
CA GLN A 173 11.81 16.46 -9.17
C GLN A 173 11.19 15.77 -7.94
N LEU A 174 10.27 14.83 -8.12
CA LEU A 174 9.64 14.07 -7.03
C LEU A 174 10.67 13.34 -6.16
N ALA A 175 11.56 12.57 -6.78
CA ALA A 175 12.59 11.85 -6.03
C ALA A 175 13.53 12.81 -5.30
N SER A 176 13.96 13.90 -5.93
CA SER A 176 14.81 14.90 -5.27
C SER A 176 14.11 15.63 -4.12
N ALA A 177 12.81 15.92 -4.25
CA ALA A 177 12.01 16.52 -3.17
C ALA A 177 11.83 15.57 -1.99
N ALA A 178 11.65 14.27 -2.25
CA ALA A 178 11.55 13.25 -1.20
C ALA A 178 12.83 13.15 -0.36
N GLU A 179 14.01 13.18 -0.99
CA GLU A 179 15.30 13.19 -0.28
C GLU A 179 15.45 14.44 0.59
N ARG A 180 15.19 15.62 0.03
CA ARG A 180 15.23 16.89 0.78
C ARG A 180 14.24 16.90 1.95
N LEU A 181 13.03 16.37 1.76
CA LEU A 181 12.04 16.24 2.84
C LEU A 181 12.64 15.46 4.02
N GLY A 182 13.32 14.34 3.73
CA GLY A 182 14.02 13.54 4.73
C GLY A 182 15.11 14.32 5.46
N GLU A 183 15.95 15.07 4.74
CA GLU A 183 16.96 15.94 5.34
C GLU A 183 16.34 16.98 6.30
N ARG A 184 15.28 17.67 5.86
CA ARG A 184 14.56 18.67 6.70
C ARG A 184 13.91 18.02 7.93
N ALA A 185 13.35 16.82 7.77
CA ALA A 185 12.73 16.08 8.87
C ALA A 185 13.75 15.66 9.94
N ARG A 186 14.94 15.21 9.52
CA ARG A 186 16.05 14.83 10.41
C ARG A 186 16.66 16.05 11.10
N ALA A 187 16.84 17.15 10.36
CA ALA A 187 17.33 18.43 10.91
C ALA A 187 16.32 19.10 11.87
N GLY A 188 15.05 18.69 11.83
CA GLY A 188 14.00 19.26 12.69
C GLY A 188 13.52 20.65 12.26
N GLU A 189 13.74 21.01 10.98
CA GLU A 189 13.39 22.30 10.41
C GLU A 189 11.89 22.35 10.02
N ASN A 190 11.01 22.46 11.01
CA ASN A 190 9.56 22.27 10.80
C ASN A 190 8.96 23.15 9.69
N ALA A 191 9.34 24.43 9.58
CA ALA A 191 8.84 25.32 8.54
C ALA A 191 9.28 24.88 7.13
N ALA A 192 10.57 24.56 6.97
CA ALA A 192 11.12 24.06 5.70
C ALA A 192 10.55 22.69 5.33
N LEU A 193 10.33 21.82 6.33
CA LEU A 193 9.68 20.52 6.15
C LEU A 193 8.26 20.68 5.59
N LEU A 194 7.46 21.59 6.15
CA LEU A 194 6.09 21.84 5.67
C LEU A 194 6.07 22.41 4.25
N GLN A 195 7.02 23.28 3.92
CA GLN A 195 7.16 23.82 2.56
C GLN A 195 7.55 22.71 1.56
N GLU A 196 8.55 21.90 1.88
CA GLU A 196 8.98 20.80 1.01
C GLU A 196 7.86 19.75 0.85
N ALA A 197 7.08 19.50 1.90
CA ALA A 197 5.91 18.63 1.84
C ALA A 197 4.82 19.13 0.88
N GLN A 198 4.53 20.44 0.88
CA GLN A 198 3.57 21.03 -0.06
C GLN A 198 4.05 20.90 -1.51
N TYR A 199 5.34 21.14 -1.73
CA TYR A 199 5.96 20.97 -3.04
C TYR A 199 5.94 19.50 -3.50
N LEU A 200 6.26 18.55 -2.61
CA LEU A 200 6.18 17.12 -2.87
C LEU A 200 4.76 16.69 -3.29
N ARG A 201 3.71 17.20 -2.62
CA ARG A 201 2.31 16.95 -3.01
C ARG A 201 1.99 17.46 -4.41
N ALA A 202 2.43 18.67 -4.74
CA ALA A 202 2.25 19.22 -6.09
C ALA A 202 2.93 18.34 -7.16
N LEU A 203 4.11 17.79 -6.85
CA LEU A 203 4.83 16.86 -7.71
C LEU A 203 4.13 15.50 -7.81
N LEU A 204 3.58 14.96 -6.71
CA LEU A 204 2.76 13.74 -6.75
C LEU A 204 1.57 13.91 -7.71
N ASP A 205 0.88 15.03 -7.64
CA ASP A 205 -0.24 15.33 -8.54
C ASP A 205 0.21 15.49 -9.99
N ALA A 206 1.38 16.12 -10.23
CA ALA A 206 1.96 16.19 -11.57
C ALA A 206 2.31 14.81 -12.12
N CYS A 207 2.93 13.93 -11.32
CA CYS A 207 3.23 12.55 -11.68
C CYS A 207 1.97 11.73 -11.98
N ARG A 208 0.90 11.88 -11.18
CA ARG A 208 -0.39 11.24 -11.43
C ARG A 208 -1.00 11.71 -12.76
N ARG A 209 -1.00 13.02 -13.03
CA ARG A 209 -1.49 13.55 -14.32
C ARG A 209 -0.68 13.02 -15.51
N ALA A 210 0.65 13.02 -15.38
CA ALA A 210 1.54 12.47 -16.40
C ALA A 210 1.23 10.98 -16.67
N ALA A 211 1.11 10.16 -15.62
CA ALA A 211 0.76 8.75 -15.76
C ALA A 211 -0.64 8.53 -16.36
N ALA A 212 -1.63 9.35 -15.99
CA ALA A 212 -2.98 9.28 -16.54
C ALA A 212 -3.04 9.55 -18.05
N SER A 213 -2.12 10.36 -18.59
CA SER A 213 -2.05 10.64 -20.04
C SER A 213 -1.72 9.40 -20.90
N VAL A 214 -1.09 8.38 -20.30
CA VAL A 214 -0.76 7.10 -20.97
C VAL A 214 -2.02 6.40 -21.48
N ARG A 215 -3.14 6.50 -20.75
CA ARG A 215 -4.41 5.86 -21.16
C ARG A 215 -4.87 6.35 -22.53
N THR A 216 -4.80 7.65 -22.79
CA THR A 216 -5.16 8.26 -24.08
C THR A 216 -4.31 7.67 -25.20
N HIS A 217 -3.01 7.48 -24.96
CA HIS A 217 -2.11 6.86 -25.93
C HIS A 217 -2.44 5.37 -26.16
N LEU A 218 -2.75 4.59 -25.11
CA LEU A 218 -3.15 3.19 -25.25
C LEU A 218 -4.49 3.02 -26.00
N GLU A 219 -5.43 3.95 -25.79
CA GLU A 219 -6.70 4.00 -26.51
C GLU A 219 -6.50 4.30 -28.01
N ALA A 220 -5.48 5.06 -28.39
CA ALA A 220 -5.16 5.31 -29.80
C ALA A 220 -4.35 4.18 -30.45
N TYR A 221 -3.30 3.67 -29.79
CA TYR A 221 -2.27 2.84 -30.44
C TYR A 221 -2.26 1.35 -30.03
N GLY A 222 -3.06 0.97 -29.04
CA GLY A 222 -3.18 -0.42 -28.58
C GLY A 222 -2.98 -0.56 -27.08
N VAL A 223 -3.75 -1.46 -26.45
CA VAL A 223 -3.73 -1.67 -25.00
C VAL A 223 -2.67 -2.73 -24.66
N SER A 224 -1.77 -2.40 -23.73
CA SER A 224 -0.81 -3.33 -23.14
C SER A 224 -1.08 -3.50 -21.66
N VAL A 225 -1.28 -4.74 -21.21
CA VAL A 225 -1.55 -5.07 -19.80
C VAL A 225 -0.39 -4.66 -18.90
N ASP A 226 0.86 -4.86 -19.34
CA ASP A 226 2.03 -4.48 -18.56
C ASP A 226 2.13 -2.96 -18.38
N ILE A 227 1.78 -2.18 -19.41
CA ILE A 227 1.77 -0.71 -19.30
C ILE A 227 0.68 -0.23 -18.34
N VAL A 228 -0.53 -0.80 -18.44
CA VAL A 228 -1.63 -0.48 -17.51
C VAL A 228 -1.24 -0.84 -16.08
N PHE A 229 -0.61 -2.00 -15.88
CA PHE A 229 -0.10 -2.44 -14.59
C PHE A 229 0.98 -1.50 -14.04
N GLU A 230 1.93 -1.05 -14.87
CA GLU A 230 2.93 -0.08 -14.43
C GLU A 230 2.33 1.27 -14.03
N VAL A 231 1.34 1.78 -14.78
CA VAL A 231 0.61 3.00 -14.42
C VAL A 231 -0.15 2.83 -13.10
N ASP A 232 -0.78 1.68 -12.90
CA ASP A 232 -1.46 1.34 -11.65
C ASP A 232 -0.51 1.26 -10.46
N GLN A 233 0.67 0.65 -10.65
CA GLN A 233 1.73 0.58 -9.66
C GLN A 233 2.31 1.97 -9.34
N LEU A 234 2.43 2.84 -10.34
CA LEU A 234 2.88 4.23 -10.15
C LEU A 234 1.88 5.01 -9.29
N HIS A 235 0.58 4.95 -9.60
CA HIS A 235 -0.45 5.58 -8.78
C HIS A 235 -0.46 5.06 -7.34
N ALA A 236 -0.40 3.72 -7.17
CA ALA A 236 -0.37 3.12 -5.84
C ALA A 236 0.86 3.56 -5.02
N ARG A 237 2.01 3.78 -5.67
CA ARG A 237 3.21 4.35 -5.01
C ARG A 237 3.00 5.81 -4.63
N CYS A 238 2.41 6.62 -5.50
CA CYS A 238 2.05 8.00 -5.16
C CYS A 238 1.11 8.07 -3.94
N ASP A 239 0.12 7.17 -3.87
CA ASP A 239 -0.83 7.12 -2.76
C ASP A 239 -0.16 6.66 -1.45
N ARG A 240 0.78 5.70 -1.54
CA ARG A 240 1.61 5.31 -0.39
C ARG A 240 2.46 6.48 0.13
N ILE A 241 3.11 7.22 -0.78
CA ILE A 241 3.92 8.40 -0.40
C ILE A 241 3.04 9.43 0.33
N GLU A 242 1.83 9.69 -0.17
CA GLU A 242 0.89 10.61 0.48
C GLU A 242 0.50 10.15 1.89
N ALA A 243 0.18 8.86 2.07
CA ALA A 243 -0.20 8.31 3.37
C ALA A 243 0.95 8.38 4.40
N LEU A 244 2.17 8.09 3.96
CA LEU A 244 3.37 8.21 4.79
C LEU A 244 3.67 9.67 5.13
N LEU A 245 3.52 10.58 4.17
CA LEU A 245 3.68 12.02 4.38
C LEU A 245 2.67 12.54 5.41
N ASN A 246 1.40 12.12 5.32
CA ASN A 246 0.39 12.47 6.31
C ASN A 246 0.77 11.98 7.71
N THR A 247 1.29 10.77 7.82
CA THR A 247 1.75 10.19 9.10
C THR A 247 2.95 10.95 9.67
N LEU A 248 3.92 11.32 8.82
CA LEU A 248 5.13 12.04 9.21
C LEU A 248 4.84 13.45 9.74
N LEU A 249 3.86 14.13 9.14
CA LEU A 249 3.52 15.53 9.45
C LEU A 249 2.44 15.69 10.51
N ALA A 250 1.72 14.61 10.84
CA ALA A 250 0.61 14.66 11.78
C ALA A 250 1.07 15.14 13.16
N PRO A 251 0.34 16.10 13.79
CA PRO A 251 0.59 16.48 15.18
C PRO A 251 0.43 15.28 16.14
N GLN A 252 -0.47 14.36 15.79
CA GLN A 252 -0.71 13.10 16.51
C GLN A 252 -0.50 11.93 15.55
N PRO A 253 0.75 11.45 15.37
CA PRO A 253 1.08 10.45 14.36
C PRO A 253 0.40 9.09 14.59
N GLY A 254 -0.02 8.78 15.82
CA GLY A 254 -0.65 7.49 16.14
C GLY A 254 -1.94 7.21 15.35
N ARG A 255 -2.76 8.23 15.09
CA ARG A 255 -4.03 8.06 14.36
C ARG A 255 -3.80 7.84 12.88
N GLU A 256 -2.90 8.62 12.27
CA GLU A 256 -2.52 8.43 10.87
C GLU A 256 -1.76 7.12 10.64
N LEU A 257 -0.90 6.72 11.58
CA LEU A 257 -0.22 5.43 11.52
C LEU A 257 -1.21 4.26 11.61
N LEU A 258 -2.22 4.34 12.49
CA LEU A 258 -3.26 3.32 12.57
C LEU A 258 -4.07 3.24 11.26
N ARG A 259 -4.39 4.40 10.66
CA ARG A 259 -5.06 4.46 9.36
C ARG A 259 -4.21 3.81 8.27
N LEU A 260 -2.92 4.15 8.20
CA LEU A 260 -1.97 3.55 7.27
C LEU A 260 -1.89 2.02 7.46
N ILE A 261 -1.80 1.53 8.69
CA ILE A 261 -1.81 0.09 9.00
C ILE A 261 -3.11 -0.58 8.54
N ALA A 262 -4.27 0.07 8.74
CA ALA A 262 -5.54 -0.45 8.26
C ALA A 262 -5.58 -0.53 6.72
N GLU A 263 -5.09 0.51 6.03
CA GLU A 263 -4.98 0.53 4.57
C GLU A 263 -4.03 -0.56 4.05
N LEU A 264 -2.87 -0.76 4.69
CA LEU A 264 -1.93 -1.86 4.39
C LEU A 264 -2.59 -3.23 4.59
N ALA A 265 -3.38 -3.41 5.65
CA ALA A 265 -4.11 -4.66 5.89
C ALA A 265 -5.16 -4.94 4.80
N GLN A 266 -5.85 -3.91 4.31
CA GLN A 266 -6.75 -4.05 3.15
C GLN A 266 -5.98 -4.44 1.89
N GLN A 267 -4.84 -3.80 1.63
CA GLN A 267 -3.98 -4.09 0.47
C GLN A 267 -3.45 -5.53 0.52
N ALA A 268 -3.08 -6.03 1.70
CA ALA A 268 -2.64 -7.42 1.92
C ALA A 268 -3.68 -8.43 1.43
N GLN A 269 -4.96 -8.17 1.70
CA GLN A 269 -6.07 -9.04 1.31
C GLN A 269 -6.37 -8.94 -0.18
N ALA A 270 -6.41 -7.71 -0.73
CA ALA A 270 -6.62 -7.49 -2.16
C ALA A 270 -5.58 -8.21 -3.03
N ARG A 271 -4.36 -8.39 -2.52
CA ARG A 271 -3.26 -9.12 -3.18
C ARG A 271 -3.40 -10.64 -3.15
N ARG A 272 -4.06 -11.22 -2.16
CA ARG A 272 -4.32 -12.68 -2.13
C ARG A 272 -5.28 -13.11 -3.24
N GLY A 273 -6.15 -12.20 -3.67
CA GLY A 273 -7.05 -12.40 -4.80
C GLY A 273 -6.32 -12.32 -6.14
N ILE A 274 -6.46 -13.36 -6.97
CA ILE A 274 -6.06 -13.28 -8.39
C ILE A 274 -7.15 -12.56 -9.20
N ARG A 275 -8.43 -12.73 -8.83
CA ARG A 275 -9.57 -12.11 -9.52
C ARG A 275 -9.51 -10.58 -9.53
N SER A 276 -9.06 -9.96 -8.44
CA SER A 276 -8.89 -8.50 -8.34
C SER A 276 -7.85 -7.97 -9.33
N LEU A 277 -6.78 -8.75 -9.59
CA LEU A 277 -5.76 -8.41 -10.58
C LEU A 277 -6.36 -8.39 -11.99
N PHE A 278 -7.15 -9.41 -12.35
CA PHE A 278 -7.78 -9.50 -13.68
C PHE A 278 -8.92 -8.50 -13.87
N ALA A 279 -9.82 -8.34 -12.89
CA ALA A 279 -11.00 -7.47 -13.02
C ALA A 279 -10.63 -6.01 -13.35
N ARG A 280 -9.49 -5.54 -12.83
CA ARG A 280 -9.00 -4.17 -13.03
C ARG A 280 -8.32 -3.96 -14.39
N HIS A 281 -7.65 -4.97 -14.93
CA HIS A 281 -6.82 -4.85 -16.14
C HIS A 281 -7.50 -5.36 -17.42
N TYR A 282 -8.41 -6.34 -17.32
CA TYR A 282 -9.07 -6.94 -18.49
C TYR A 282 -10.28 -6.15 -18.99
N SER A 283 -10.86 -5.26 -18.18
CA SER A 283 -12.02 -4.45 -18.59
C SER A 283 -11.72 -3.57 -19.81
N LEU A 284 -10.50 -3.02 -19.90
CA LEU A 284 -10.05 -2.19 -21.02
C LEU A 284 -9.78 -3.01 -22.30
N LEU A 285 -9.22 -4.21 -22.15
CA LEU A 285 -9.06 -5.14 -23.27
C LEU A 285 -10.41 -5.63 -23.78
N ALA A 286 -11.32 -6.02 -22.88
CA ALA A 286 -12.66 -6.48 -23.23
C ALA A 286 -13.47 -5.39 -23.94
N ARG A 287 -13.40 -4.14 -23.47
CA ARG A 287 -14.04 -2.99 -24.15
C ARG A 287 -13.49 -2.80 -25.56
N LYS A 288 -12.17 -2.82 -25.74
CA LYS A 288 -11.56 -2.58 -27.06
C LYS A 288 -11.74 -3.75 -28.03
N VAL A 289 -11.79 -4.98 -27.52
CA VAL A 289 -12.20 -6.16 -28.31
C VAL A 289 -13.66 -6.03 -28.70
N ALA A 290 -14.56 -5.63 -27.80
CA ALA A 290 -15.96 -5.39 -28.14
C ALA A 290 -16.14 -4.26 -29.18
N GLU A 291 -15.40 -3.15 -29.05
CA GLU A 291 -15.41 -2.05 -30.02
C GLU A 291 -14.86 -2.46 -31.40
N ARG A 292 -13.75 -3.22 -31.44
CA ARG A 292 -13.21 -3.75 -32.70
C ARG A 292 -14.12 -4.83 -33.31
N SER A 293 -14.66 -5.74 -32.51
CA SER A 293 -15.60 -6.77 -32.97
C SER A 293 -16.93 -6.18 -33.42
N ALA A 294 -17.35 -5.03 -32.89
CA ALA A 294 -18.48 -4.26 -33.43
C ALA A 294 -18.12 -3.58 -34.76
N ALA A 295 -16.88 -3.12 -34.93
CA ALA A 295 -16.38 -2.53 -36.17
C ALA A 295 -16.09 -3.56 -37.30
N THR A 296 -15.77 -4.81 -36.97
CA THR A 296 -15.55 -5.92 -37.92
C THR A 296 -16.70 -6.94 -37.98
N GLY A 297 -17.79 -6.69 -37.24
CA GLY A 297 -18.83 -7.67 -36.91
C GLY A 297 -19.96 -7.88 -37.91
N GLU A 298 -19.86 -7.43 -39.17
CA GLU A 298 -20.89 -7.75 -40.17
C GLU A 298 -20.74 -9.15 -40.79
N HIS A 299 -19.63 -9.88 -40.57
CA HIS A 299 -19.35 -11.10 -41.37
C HIS A 299 -19.11 -12.43 -40.64
N TYR A 300 -19.19 -12.53 -39.31
CA TYR A 300 -19.08 -13.84 -38.64
C TYR A 300 -20.02 -13.94 -37.43
N ILE A 301 -21.32 -14.07 -37.68
CA ILE A 301 -22.25 -14.63 -36.69
C ILE A 301 -22.73 -15.95 -37.27
N THR A 302 -22.10 -17.06 -36.87
CA THR A 302 -22.65 -18.37 -37.18
C THR A 302 -23.91 -18.57 -36.32
N ARG A 303 -25.03 -18.84 -36.97
CA ARG A 303 -26.35 -18.86 -36.31
C ARG A 303 -26.81 -20.26 -35.93
N ASN A 304 -26.03 -21.28 -36.22
CA ASN A 304 -26.43 -22.68 -36.13
C ASN A 304 -25.23 -23.63 -35.98
N ARG A 305 -25.45 -24.71 -35.22
CA ARG A 305 -24.42 -25.71 -34.86
C ARG A 305 -23.82 -26.45 -36.07
N SER A 306 -24.51 -26.46 -37.21
CA SER A 306 -24.00 -27.05 -38.46
C SER A 306 -22.84 -26.27 -39.07
N GLU A 307 -22.76 -24.95 -38.86
CA GLU A 307 -21.69 -24.10 -39.41
C GLU A 307 -20.36 -24.24 -38.64
N TYR A 308 -20.40 -24.68 -37.38
CA TYR A 308 -19.19 -24.90 -36.57
C TYR A 308 -18.43 -26.17 -36.96
N GLY A 309 -19.10 -27.16 -37.56
CA GLY A 309 -18.50 -28.46 -37.90
C GLY A 309 -17.72 -28.49 -39.22
N GLN A 310 -17.66 -27.38 -39.96
CA GLN A 310 -16.95 -27.27 -41.25
C GLN A 310 -15.70 -26.38 -41.17
N MET A 311 -15.32 -25.96 -39.97
CA MET A 311 -13.98 -25.43 -39.66
C MET A 311 -13.13 -26.54 -39.04
#